data_AF-A0A525BVS2-F1
#
_entry.id   AF-A0A525BVS2-F1
#
_cell.length_a   1.000
_cell.length_b   1.000
_cell.length_c   1.000
_cell.angle_alpha   90.00
_cell.angle_beta   90.00
_cell.angle_gamma   90.00
#
_symmetry.space_group_name_H-M   'P 1'
#
loop_
_entity.id
_entity.type
_entity.pdbx_description
1 polymer ?
#
loop_
_entity_poly.entity_id
_entity_poly.type
_entity_poly.pdbx_seq_one_letter_code
_entity_poly.pdbx_strand_id
1 'polypeptide(L)'
;MSEFPQDSYKVFHKAELILQEGKQNSVAYMVKQGSVVLYRVVDNRRVVLARMGPGRIFGEMALVTGEPTTFNAVAEEYTELIPFDRALLQAMLLKCPDPVQRILALLMEQLQTLHGLVHPEGTTDYFLSVSAILDLMRNTGQTMSVEGDDAVALSHGEFSRRAKDILAVSQLELDVIIQGLARLALIQLRENGAEGKTIILHASGDLLPKAREMREAVHDAMIPPYTEGLEFLDLPDMAQLTKRTSAQILALIAGGELPASLLAFPRSGVEKWLLEYEAPAKDTKRQRQQGENIVDDVVDIEDSVLQNALSRMDMDEISLLYAGADQAAREKILANLSLVMEEKVREQAKDVRVDITQLSKAEVKLFRILRKSSRR
;
A
#
# COMPACT_ATOMS: atom_id res chain seq x y z
N MET A 1 3.64 -49.72 -10.30
CA MET A 1 4.91 -49.13 -9.83
C MET A 1 5.68 -48.62 -11.04
N SER A 2 6.32 -47.46 -10.86
CA SER A 2 7.26 -46.74 -11.75
C SER A 2 6.79 -46.36 -13.15
N GLU A 3 6.43 -45.08 -13.32
CA GLU A 3 6.68 -44.34 -14.55
C GLU A 3 6.72 -42.83 -14.26
N PHE A 4 7.49 -42.45 -13.23
CA PHE A 4 8.15 -41.14 -13.28
C PHE A 4 9.24 -41.27 -14.35
N PRO A 5 9.46 -40.26 -15.23
CA PRO A 5 10.57 -40.29 -16.17
C PRO A 5 11.87 -40.55 -15.38
N GLN A 6 12.47 -41.72 -15.56
CA GLN A 6 13.39 -42.28 -14.57
C GLN A 6 14.72 -41.51 -14.43
N ASP A 7 15.11 -40.62 -15.36
CA ASP A 7 16.52 -40.20 -15.41
C ASP A 7 16.80 -38.70 -15.57
N SER A 8 15.82 -37.82 -15.35
CA SER A 8 16.10 -36.36 -15.36
C SER A 8 15.88 -35.77 -13.98
N TYR A 9 16.79 -36.03 -13.04
CA TYR A 9 16.89 -35.20 -11.83
C TYR A 9 18.00 -34.16 -12.01
N LYS A 10 17.80 -32.97 -11.48
CA LYS A 10 18.81 -31.92 -11.39
C LYS A 10 19.45 -31.94 -10.01
N VAL A 11 20.76 -31.79 -9.99
CA VAL A 11 21.54 -31.72 -8.75
C VAL A 11 21.85 -30.26 -8.46
N PHE A 12 21.71 -29.87 -7.20
CA PHE A 12 22.09 -28.57 -6.69
C PHE A 12 22.97 -28.74 -5.45
N HIS A 13 24.04 -27.96 -5.36
CA HIS A 13 24.91 -27.91 -4.20
C HIS A 13 24.41 -26.88 -3.18
N LYS A 14 24.93 -26.98 -1.96
CA LYS A 14 24.61 -26.05 -0.87
C LYS A 14 24.78 -24.59 -1.34
N ALA A 15 23.79 -23.77 -1.01
CA ALA A 15 23.66 -22.36 -1.34
C ALA A 15 23.43 -22.05 -2.83
N GLU A 16 23.22 -23.04 -3.70
CA GLU A 16 22.84 -22.78 -5.09
C GLU A 16 21.38 -22.36 -5.21
N LEU A 17 21.15 -21.30 -5.99
CA LEU A 17 19.83 -20.74 -6.27
C LEU A 17 19.10 -21.61 -7.30
N ILE A 18 17.94 -22.12 -6.93
CA ILE A 18 17.09 -22.98 -7.76
C ILE A 18 16.01 -22.14 -8.45
N LEU A 19 15.35 -21.26 -7.68
CA LEU A 19 14.33 -20.32 -8.17
C LEU A 19 14.62 -18.92 -7.64
N GLN A 20 14.27 -17.92 -8.43
CA GLN A 20 14.42 -16.51 -8.07
C GLN A 20 13.05 -15.83 -8.06
N GLU A 21 12.81 -15.05 -7.01
CA GLU A 21 11.63 -14.21 -6.88
C GLU A 21 11.52 -13.21 -8.04
N GLY A 22 10.29 -12.99 -8.51
CA GLY A 22 9.97 -12.10 -9.62
C GLY A 22 10.30 -12.65 -11.01
N LYS A 23 10.98 -13.81 -11.12
CA LYS A 23 11.25 -14.44 -12.40
C LYS A 23 10.11 -15.34 -12.84
N GLN A 24 9.74 -15.20 -14.11
CA GLN A 24 8.87 -16.15 -14.78
C GLN A 24 9.57 -17.51 -14.83
N ASN A 25 8.91 -18.55 -14.32
CA ASN A 25 9.47 -19.88 -14.32
C ASN A 25 8.47 -20.89 -14.89
N SER A 26 8.92 -21.70 -15.83
CA SER A 26 8.10 -22.68 -16.56
C SER A 26 8.29 -24.11 -16.07
N VAL A 27 8.97 -24.28 -14.92
CA VAL A 27 9.29 -25.58 -14.31
C VAL A 27 9.09 -25.49 -12.80
N ALA A 28 8.47 -26.52 -12.24
CA ALA A 28 8.39 -26.75 -10.80
C ALA A 28 9.26 -27.95 -10.42
N TYR A 29 9.55 -28.10 -9.13
CA TYR A 29 10.49 -29.10 -8.64
C TYR A 29 9.90 -29.92 -7.49
N MET A 30 10.16 -31.22 -7.52
CA MET A 30 9.93 -32.12 -6.40
C MET A 30 11.26 -32.50 -5.79
N VAL A 31 11.39 -32.40 -4.46
CA VAL A 31 12.61 -32.82 -3.77
C VAL A 31 12.68 -34.34 -3.76
N LYS A 32 13.71 -34.91 -4.38
CA LYS A 32 14.01 -36.34 -4.32
C LYS A 32 14.89 -36.65 -3.11
N GLN A 33 15.92 -35.82 -2.88
CA GLN A 33 16.86 -35.94 -1.77
C GLN A 33 17.39 -34.55 -1.39
N GLY A 34 17.74 -34.35 -0.12
CA GLY A 34 18.27 -33.08 0.40
C GLY A 34 17.19 -32.14 0.93
N SER A 35 17.53 -30.86 1.03
CA SER A 35 16.67 -29.79 1.58
C SER A 35 16.77 -28.51 0.76
N VAL A 36 15.64 -27.84 0.58
CA VAL A 36 15.53 -26.52 -0.07
C VAL A 36 14.85 -25.53 0.88
N VAL A 37 15.41 -24.33 1.01
CA VAL A 37 14.78 -23.23 1.73
C VAL A 37 14.11 -22.28 0.76
N LEU A 38 12.83 -22.01 1.01
CA LEU A 38 12.06 -20.96 0.36
C LEU A 38 12.15 -19.69 1.20
N TYR A 39 12.45 -18.56 0.59
CA TYR A 39 12.60 -17.29 1.30
C TYR A 39 12.28 -16.07 0.43
N ARG A 40 11.93 -14.96 1.07
CA ARG A 40 11.83 -13.64 0.44
C ARG A 40 12.86 -12.69 1.05
N VAL A 41 13.18 -11.64 0.32
CA VAL A 41 13.98 -10.54 0.85
C VAL A 41 13.04 -9.37 1.13
N VAL A 42 12.77 -9.12 2.41
CA VAL A 42 11.96 -7.98 2.87
C VAL A 42 12.89 -7.09 3.68
N ASP A 43 12.97 -5.80 3.35
CA ASP A 43 13.86 -4.82 4.01
C ASP A 43 15.32 -5.29 4.11
N ASN A 44 15.82 -5.86 3.03
CA ASN A 44 17.18 -6.38 2.94
C ASN A 44 17.47 -7.53 3.93
N ARG A 45 16.44 -8.16 4.50
CA ARG A 45 16.52 -9.32 5.38
C ARG A 45 15.87 -10.54 4.72
N ARG A 46 16.49 -11.69 4.94
CA ARG A 46 16.01 -12.97 4.43
C ARG A 46 14.94 -13.55 5.38
N VAL A 47 13.69 -13.50 4.97
CA VAL A 47 12.56 -14.12 5.67
C VAL A 47 12.33 -15.52 5.12
N VAL A 48 12.51 -16.54 5.94
CA VAL A 48 12.30 -17.94 5.55
C VAL A 48 10.80 -18.24 5.56
N LEU A 49 10.27 -18.65 4.42
CA LEU A 49 8.86 -19.03 4.27
C LEU A 49 8.65 -20.49 4.61
N ALA A 50 9.52 -21.37 4.12
CA ALA A 50 9.39 -22.81 4.30
C ALA A 50 10.73 -23.54 4.07
N ARG A 51 10.79 -24.78 4.57
CA ARG A 51 11.85 -25.75 4.31
C ARG A 51 11.25 -26.98 3.64
N MET A 52 11.75 -27.34 2.48
CA MET A 52 11.22 -28.41 1.63
C MET A 52 12.16 -29.61 1.67
N GLY A 53 11.69 -30.69 2.28
CA GLY A 53 12.38 -31.99 2.29
C GLY A 53 11.84 -32.95 1.21
N PRO A 54 12.34 -34.19 1.17
CA PRO A 54 11.96 -35.20 0.18
C PRO A 54 10.45 -35.41 0.05
N GLY A 55 9.98 -35.57 -1.19
CA GLY A 55 8.57 -35.73 -1.55
C GLY A 55 7.76 -34.43 -1.59
N ARG A 56 8.33 -33.30 -1.16
CA ARG A 56 7.67 -31.99 -1.25
C ARG A 56 7.89 -31.37 -2.62
N ILE A 57 6.87 -30.65 -3.09
CA ILE A 57 6.84 -29.92 -4.34
C ILE A 57 6.90 -28.42 -4.06
N PHE A 58 7.61 -27.65 -4.89
CA PHE A 58 7.61 -26.20 -4.87
C PHE A 58 7.73 -25.61 -6.28
N GLY A 59 7.25 -24.37 -6.43
CA GLY A 59 7.22 -23.66 -7.72
C GLY A 59 6.06 -24.07 -8.62
N GLU A 60 5.14 -24.89 -8.11
CA GLU A 60 3.94 -25.36 -8.80
C GLU A 60 2.98 -24.20 -9.11
N MET A 61 2.92 -23.19 -8.23
CA MET A 61 2.01 -22.07 -8.41
C MET A 61 2.27 -21.34 -9.72
N ALA A 62 3.54 -21.06 -10.05
CA ALA A 62 3.92 -20.42 -11.31
C ALA A 62 3.50 -21.24 -12.55
N LEU A 63 3.46 -22.57 -12.46
CA LEU A 63 2.95 -23.43 -13.54
C LEU A 63 1.42 -23.35 -13.69
N VAL A 64 0.71 -23.27 -12.57
CA VAL A 64 -0.76 -23.32 -12.52
C VAL A 64 -1.36 -21.96 -12.85
N THR A 65 -0.88 -20.88 -12.21
CA THR A 65 -1.38 -19.50 -12.42
C THR A 65 -0.78 -18.84 -13.66
N GLY A 66 0.44 -19.23 -14.05
CA GLY A 66 1.21 -18.51 -15.06
C GLY A 66 1.83 -17.20 -14.55
N GLU A 67 1.78 -16.94 -13.25
CA GLU A 67 2.38 -15.76 -12.63
C GLU A 67 3.88 -15.97 -12.32
N PRO A 68 4.65 -14.89 -12.14
CA PRO A 68 6.04 -14.98 -11.70
C PRO A 68 6.20 -15.69 -10.35
N THR A 69 7.39 -16.25 -10.11
CA THR A 69 7.70 -16.89 -8.83
C THR A 69 7.69 -15.86 -7.69
N THR A 70 6.99 -16.15 -6.60
CA THR A 70 6.81 -15.22 -5.46
C THR A 70 7.87 -15.36 -4.35
N PHE A 71 8.85 -16.23 -4.53
CA PHE A 71 9.90 -16.50 -3.55
C PHE A 71 11.20 -16.95 -4.21
N ASN A 72 12.29 -16.85 -3.48
CA ASN A 72 13.58 -17.45 -3.82
C ASN A 72 13.64 -18.86 -3.23
N ALA A 73 14.25 -19.80 -3.96
CA ALA A 73 14.50 -21.15 -3.49
C ALA A 73 16.00 -21.44 -3.59
N VAL A 74 16.61 -21.90 -2.50
CA VAL A 74 18.03 -22.24 -2.47
C VAL A 74 18.25 -23.60 -1.80
N ALA A 75 19.18 -24.38 -2.33
CA ALA A 75 19.55 -25.64 -1.71
C ALA A 75 20.30 -25.38 -0.38
N GLU A 76 19.91 -26.05 0.69
CA GLU A 76 20.59 -25.95 1.99
C GLU A 76 21.76 -26.92 2.13
N GLU A 77 21.73 -27.98 1.33
CA GLU A 77 22.70 -29.07 1.28
C GLU A 77 22.77 -29.62 -0.14
N TYR A 78 23.44 -30.77 -0.33
CA TYR A 78 23.37 -31.48 -1.60
C TYR A 78 21.92 -31.96 -1.83
N THR A 79 21.30 -31.46 -2.90
CA THR A 79 19.89 -31.66 -3.16
C THR A 79 19.66 -32.16 -4.58
N GLU A 80 18.88 -33.23 -4.70
CA GLU A 80 18.40 -33.77 -5.97
C GLU A 80 16.93 -33.39 -6.16
N LEU A 81 16.62 -32.76 -7.30
CA LEU A 81 15.29 -32.28 -7.63
C LEU A 81 14.79 -32.92 -8.92
N ILE A 82 13.53 -33.32 -8.94
CA ILE A 82 12.84 -33.79 -10.14
C ILE A 82 12.08 -32.60 -10.73
N PRO A 83 12.50 -32.05 -11.88
CA PRO A 83 11.77 -31.01 -12.59
C PRO A 83 10.52 -31.60 -13.24
N PHE A 84 9.43 -30.84 -13.22
CA PHE A 84 8.25 -31.10 -14.03
C PHE A 84 7.71 -29.79 -14.60
N ASP A 85 7.24 -29.87 -15.84
CA ASP A 85 6.66 -28.75 -16.57
C ASP A 85 5.13 -28.86 -16.61
N ARG A 86 4.50 -27.84 -17.20
CA ARG A 86 3.04 -27.79 -17.33
C ARG A 86 2.49 -28.97 -18.14
N ALA A 87 3.21 -29.42 -19.17
CA ALA A 87 2.78 -30.53 -20.01
C ALA A 87 2.76 -31.85 -19.24
N LEU A 88 3.80 -32.11 -18.45
CA LEU A 88 3.88 -33.29 -17.58
C LEU A 88 2.82 -33.26 -16.49
N LEU A 89 2.59 -32.10 -15.87
CA LEU A 89 1.52 -31.93 -14.88
C LEU A 89 0.13 -32.18 -15.48
N GLN A 90 -0.16 -31.64 -16.67
CA GLN A 90 -1.41 -31.89 -17.39
C GLN A 90 -1.57 -33.36 -17.78
N ALA A 91 -0.51 -34.01 -18.27
CA ALA A 91 -0.53 -35.43 -18.59
C ALA A 91 -0.81 -36.30 -17.35
N MET A 92 -0.30 -35.91 -16.17
CA MET A 92 -0.62 -36.59 -14.91
C MET A 92 -2.08 -36.38 -14.51
N LEU A 93 -2.61 -35.16 -14.64
CA LEU A 93 -4.01 -34.87 -14.33
C LEU A 93 -4.96 -35.66 -15.25
N LEU A 94 -4.65 -35.77 -16.55
CA LEU A 94 -5.45 -36.53 -17.52
C LEU A 94 -5.46 -38.04 -17.25
N LYS A 95 -4.46 -38.57 -16.53
CA LYS A 95 -4.45 -39.98 -16.08
C LYS A 95 -5.36 -40.23 -14.88
N CYS A 96 -5.81 -39.19 -14.18
CA CYS A 96 -6.78 -39.32 -13.09
C CYS A 96 -8.20 -39.51 -13.64
N PRO A 97 -9.09 -40.24 -12.95
CA PRO A 97 -10.50 -40.32 -13.32
C PRO A 97 -11.19 -38.95 -13.36
N ASP A 98 -12.14 -38.75 -14.29
CA ASP A 98 -12.86 -37.46 -14.49
C ASP A 98 -13.39 -36.79 -13.21
N PRO A 99 -13.98 -37.51 -12.22
CA PRO A 99 -14.44 -36.88 -10.98
C PRO A 99 -13.29 -36.25 -10.19
N VAL A 100 -12.12 -36.91 -10.17
CA VAL A 100 -10.92 -36.45 -9.46
C VAL A 100 -10.36 -35.21 -10.13
N GLN A 101 -10.35 -35.17 -11.47
CA GLN A 101 -9.91 -33.98 -12.22
C GLN A 101 -10.77 -32.76 -11.88
N ARG A 102 -12.10 -32.91 -11.83
CA ARG A 102 -13.02 -31.81 -11.49
C ARG A 102 -12.82 -31.31 -10.06
N ILE A 103 -12.63 -32.21 -9.09
CA ILE A 103 -12.38 -31.83 -7.70
C ILE A 103 -11.03 -31.11 -7.59
N LEU A 104 -9.98 -31.62 -8.24
CA LEU A 104 -8.66 -30.98 -8.23
C LEU A 104 -8.70 -29.60 -8.88
N ALA A 105 -9.42 -29.43 -9.99
CA ALA A 105 -9.60 -28.13 -10.64
C ALA A 105 -10.31 -27.13 -9.73
N LEU A 106 -11.40 -27.55 -9.06
CA LEU A 106 -12.11 -26.72 -8.08
C LEU A 106 -11.22 -26.32 -6.89
N LEU A 107 -10.43 -27.26 -6.36
CA LEU A 107 -9.50 -26.98 -5.27
C LEU A 107 -8.38 -26.02 -5.71
N MET A 108 -7.87 -26.17 -6.93
CA MET A 108 -6.88 -25.23 -7.48
C MET A 108 -7.47 -23.82 -7.63
N GLU A 109 -8.68 -23.70 -8.17
CA GLU A 109 -9.38 -22.42 -8.32
C GLU A 109 -9.67 -21.76 -6.94
N GLN A 110 -10.10 -22.54 -5.96
CA GLN A 110 -10.30 -22.06 -4.59
C GLN A 110 -8.99 -21.63 -3.94
N LEU A 111 -7.91 -22.41 -4.09
CA LEU A 111 -6.58 -22.05 -3.57
C LEU A 111 -6.02 -20.82 -4.25
N GLN A 112 -6.24 -20.62 -5.55
CA GLN A 112 -5.86 -19.39 -6.26
C GLN A 112 -6.66 -18.19 -5.74
N THR A 113 -7.96 -18.36 -5.50
CA THR A 113 -8.78 -17.29 -4.93
C THR A 113 -8.30 -16.95 -3.51
N LEU A 114 -8.02 -17.96 -2.69
CA LEU A 114 -7.49 -17.76 -1.34
C LEU A 114 -6.08 -17.15 -1.34
N HIS A 115 -5.18 -17.58 -2.23
CA HIS A 115 -3.85 -16.98 -2.37
C HIS A 115 -3.89 -15.57 -2.97
N GLY A 116 -4.84 -15.27 -3.87
CA GLY A 116 -5.07 -13.91 -4.36
C GLY A 116 -5.63 -12.98 -3.27
N LEU A 117 -6.32 -13.53 -2.26
CA LEU A 117 -6.74 -12.81 -1.07
C LEU A 117 -5.63 -12.75 0.00
N VAL A 118 -4.67 -13.67 -0.04
CA VAL A 118 -3.47 -13.70 0.79
C VAL A 118 -2.29 -13.27 -0.08
N HIS A 119 -2.29 -11.99 -0.48
CA HIS A 119 -1.05 -11.35 -0.91
C HIS A 119 0.04 -11.63 0.14
N PRO A 120 1.30 -11.91 -0.27
CA PRO A 120 2.38 -12.18 0.67
C PRO A 120 2.85 -10.90 1.40
N GLU A 121 2.17 -9.79 1.17
CA GLU A 121 2.04 -8.64 2.07
C GLU A 121 0.65 -8.72 2.69
N GLY A 122 0.48 -9.75 3.52
CA GLY A 122 -0.73 -9.88 4.29
C GLY A 122 -0.81 -8.64 5.15
N THR A 123 -1.88 -7.88 4.95
CA THR A 123 -2.51 -6.96 5.92
C THR A 123 -2.97 -7.77 7.14
N THR A 124 -2.05 -8.56 7.69
CA THR A 124 -2.14 -9.20 9.00
C THR A 124 -1.84 -8.07 9.92
N ASP A 125 -2.87 -7.26 10.21
CA ASP A 125 -2.75 -6.04 10.99
C ASP A 125 -1.83 -6.29 12.19
N TYR A 126 -0.58 -5.84 12.07
CA TYR A 126 0.48 -6.23 12.99
C TYR A 126 0.14 -5.73 14.39
N PHE A 127 -0.62 -4.63 14.47
CA PHE A 127 -1.22 -4.13 15.69
C PHE A 127 -2.14 -5.16 16.36
N LEU A 128 -3.10 -5.74 15.63
CA LEU A 128 -4.00 -6.78 16.16
C LEU A 128 -3.26 -8.09 16.45
N SER A 129 -2.27 -8.41 15.63
CA SER A 129 -1.48 -9.64 15.77
C SER A 129 -0.59 -9.60 17.01
N VAL A 130 0.08 -8.47 17.25
CA VAL A 130 0.85 -8.21 18.49
C VAL A 130 -0.09 -8.18 19.70
N SER A 131 -1.28 -7.57 19.58
CA SER A 131 -2.31 -7.59 20.62
C SER A 131 -2.77 -9.00 20.96
N ALA A 132 -2.96 -9.86 19.96
CA ALA A 132 -3.34 -11.26 20.14
C ALA A 132 -2.24 -12.06 20.82
N ILE A 133 -0.98 -11.84 20.45
CA ILE A 133 0.15 -12.51 21.10
C ILE A 133 0.28 -12.07 22.57
N LEU A 134 0.07 -10.78 22.87
CA LEU A 134 0.02 -10.30 24.26
C LEU A 134 -1.09 -11.00 25.06
N ASP A 135 -2.28 -11.13 24.47
CA ASP A 135 -3.43 -11.79 25.12
C ASP A 135 -3.18 -13.29 25.34
N LEU A 136 -2.56 -13.97 24.37
CA LEU A 136 -2.14 -15.38 24.50
C LEU A 136 -1.05 -15.56 25.56
N MET A 137 -0.08 -14.65 25.63
CA MET A 137 0.98 -14.68 26.64
C MET A 137 0.44 -14.39 28.04
N ARG A 138 -0.61 -13.56 28.17
CA ARG A 138 -1.36 -13.37 29.42
C ARG A 138 -1.98 -14.68 29.91
N ASN A 139 -2.65 -15.41 29.01
CA ASN A 139 -3.43 -16.60 29.37
C ASN A 139 -2.57 -17.87 29.61
N THR A 140 -1.29 -17.85 29.24
CA THR A 140 -0.37 -19.01 29.36
C THR A 140 0.46 -19.03 30.65
N GLY A 141 0.25 -18.09 31.57
CA GLY A 141 0.71 -18.17 32.96
C GLY A 141 2.20 -17.94 33.22
N GLN A 142 2.96 -17.41 32.25
CA GLN A 142 4.35 -16.96 32.45
C GLN A 142 4.42 -15.54 33.00
N THR A 143 3.65 -15.29 34.05
CA THR A 143 3.27 -13.94 34.45
C THR A 143 3.68 -13.69 35.88
N MET A 144 4.43 -12.62 36.11
CA MET A 144 4.64 -12.13 37.47
C MET A 144 3.35 -11.43 37.89
N SER A 145 2.68 -11.95 38.91
CA SER A 145 1.57 -11.25 39.56
C SER A 145 2.13 -9.98 40.21
N VAL A 146 1.63 -8.81 39.81
CA VAL A 146 1.95 -7.56 40.49
C VAL A 146 1.01 -7.42 41.69
N GLU A 147 1.55 -7.20 42.89
CA GLU A 147 0.73 -7.01 44.09
C GLU A 147 -0.21 -5.80 43.94
N GLY A 148 -1.51 -6.03 44.15
CA GLY A 148 -2.49 -4.98 44.46
C GLY A 148 -3.47 -4.59 43.36
N ASP A 149 -3.40 -5.17 42.17
CA ASP A 149 -4.47 -5.06 41.17
C ASP A 149 -4.43 -6.27 40.23
N ASP A 150 -5.55 -6.59 39.61
CA ASP A 150 -5.71 -7.72 38.68
C ASP A 150 -4.91 -7.39 37.39
N ALA A 151 -3.58 -7.40 37.47
CA ALA A 151 -2.67 -6.89 36.46
C ALA A 151 -1.54 -7.88 36.23
N VAL A 152 -1.31 -8.16 34.95
CA VAL A 152 -0.39 -9.19 34.48
C VAL A 152 0.86 -8.52 33.93
N ALA A 153 2.03 -8.80 34.51
CA ALA A 153 3.31 -8.30 34.02
C ALA A 153 4.01 -9.32 33.11
N LEU A 154 4.42 -8.86 31.93
CA LEU A 154 5.20 -9.60 30.94
C LEU A 154 6.55 -8.90 30.70
N SER A 155 7.63 -9.68 30.58
CA SER A 155 8.93 -9.14 30.17
C SER A 155 8.88 -8.67 28.71
N HIS A 156 9.25 -7.42 28.44
CA HIS A 156 9.32 -6.88 27.09
C HIS A 156 10.30 -7.67 26.21
N GLY A 157 11.42 -8.12 26.78
CA GLY A 157 12.45 -8.87 26.06
C GLY A 157 11.95 -10.23 25.58
N GLU A 158 11.25 -10.97 26.44
CA GLU A 158 10.68 -12.27 26.10
C GLU A 158 9.53 -12.15 25.12
N PHE A 159 8.64 -11.16 25.34
CA PHE A 159 7.57 -10.82 24.41
C PHE A 159 8.14 -10.49 23.03
N SER A 160 9.11 -9.57 22.96
CA SER A 160 9.73 -9.16 21.69
C SER A 160 10.32 -10.34 20.95
N ARG A 161 11.00 -11.26 21.64
CA ARG A 161 11.58 -12.45 21.01
C ARG A 161 10.50 -13.34 20.39
N ARG A 162 9.46 -13.66 21.15
CA ARG A 162 8.35 -14.51 20.67
C ARG A 162 7.56 -13.86 19.55
N ALA A 163 7.25 -12.57 19.67
CA ALA A 163 6.51 -11.85 18.66
C ALA A 163 7.28 -11.79 17.33
N LYS A 164 8.61 -11.61 17.36
CA LYS A 164 9.46 -11.69 16.15
C LYS A 164 9.49 -13.08 15.53
N ASP A 165 9.62 -14.12 16.35
CA ASP A 165 9.68 -15.49 15.86
C ASP A 165 8.36 -15.91 15.19
N ILE A 166 7.22 -15.38 15.67
CA ILE A 166 5.88 -15.68 15.14
C ILE A 166 5.50 -14.78 13.95
N LEU A 167 5.70 -13.46 14.06
CA LEU A 167 5.21 -12.47 13.09
C LEU A 167 6.28 -12.02 12.07
N ALA A 168 7.53 -12.46 12.22
CA ALA A 168 8.67 -12.08 11.36
C ALA A 168 8.91 -10.57 11.20
N VAL A 169 8.48 -9.77 12.19
CA VAL A 169 8.58 -8.29 12.23
C VAL A 169 9.91 -7.81 12.80
N SER A 170 10.32 -6.57 12.49
CA SER A 170 11.52 -5.95 13.04
C SER A 170 11.34 -5.52 14.50
N GLN A 171 12.46 -5.32 15.24
CA GLN A 171 12.39 -4.77 16.61
C GLN A 171 11.75 -3.38 16.60
N LEU A 172 12.05 -2.59 15.56
CA LEU A 172 11.58 -1.21 15.47
C LEU A 172 10.07 -1.17 15.20
N GLU A 173 9.56 -2.00 14.29
CA GLU A 173 8.12 -2.18 14.09
C GLU A 173 7.41 -2.61 15.37
N LEU A 174 7.93 -3.62 16.07
CA LEU A 174 7.36 -4.07 17.35
C LEU A 174 7.34 -2.97 18.40
N ASP A 175 8.43 -2.23 18.54
CA ASP A 175 8.52 -1.14 19.53
C ASP A 175 7.51 -0.03 19.20
N VAL A 176 7.28 0.28 17.93
CA VAL A 176 6.25 1.25 17.50
C VAL A 176 4.84 0.76 17.86
N ILE A 177 4.54 -0.53 17.65
CA ILE A 177 3.24 -1.12 18.02
C ILE A 177 3.03 -1.07 19.53
N ILE A 178 4.02 -1.51 20.29
CA ILE A 178 3.98 -1.55 21.76
C ILE A 178 3.79 -0.13 22.29
N GLN A 179 4.49 0.86 21.74
CA GLN A 179 4.27 2.26 22.09
C GLN A 179 2.88 2.76 21.69
N GLY A 180 2.35 2.33 20.54
CA GLY A 180 0.98 2.63 20.10
C GLY A 180 -0.06 2.10 21.08
N LEU A 181 0.06 0.82 21.48
CA LEU A 181 -0.79 0.20 22.50
C LEU A 181 -0.70 0.93 23.85
N ALA A 182 0.49 1.42 24.22
CA ALA A 182 0.67 2.19 25.44
C ALA A 182 0.02 3.58 25.38
N ARG A 183 0.12 4.27 24.24
CA ARG A 183 -0.56 5.57 24.01
C ARG A 183 -2.07 5.44 24.04
N LEU A 184 -2.59 4.32 23.55
CA LEU A 184 -4.02 3.98 23.58
C LEU A 184 -4.49 3.50 24.96
N ALA A 185 -3.60 3.52 25.96
CA ALA A 185 -3.87 3.06 27.32
C ALA A 185 -4.34 1.60 27.41
N LEU A 186 -4.04 0.78 26.40
CA LEU A 186 -4.33 -0.66 26.40
C LEU A 186 -3.28 -1.45 27.19
N ILE A 187 -2.05 -0.95 27.24
CA ILE A 187 -0.95 -1.51 28.02
C ILE A 187 -0.22 -0.41 28.79
N GLN A 188 0.49 -0.77 29.85
CA GLN A 188 1.40 0.14 30.56
C GLN A 188 2.84 -0.36 30.44
N LEU A 189 3.78 0.55 30.20
CA LEU A 189 5.21 0.25 30.12
C LEU A 189 5.89 0.76 31.38
N ARG A 190 6.55 -0.14 32.13
CA ARG A 190 7.36 0.21 33.30
C ARG A 190 8.83 -0.09 33.00
N GLU A 191 9.71 0.88 33.24
CA GLU A 191 11.16 0.70 33.14
C GLU A 191 11.71 0.28 34.50
N ASN A 192 12.16 -0.98 34.62
CA ASN A 192 12.90 -1.47 35.78
C ASN A 192 14.39 -1.51 35.41
N GLY A 193 15.14 -0.50 35.84
CA GLY A 193 16.50 -0.20 35.37
C GLY A 193 17.41 -1.40 35.03
N ALA A 194 17.55 -2.38 35.92
CA ALA A 194 18.47 -3.52 35.73
C ALA A 194 17.84 -4.75 35.01
N GLU A 195 16.52 -4.87 34.94
CA GLU A 195 15.80 -6.04 34.41
C GLU A 195 15.10 -5.77 33.06
N GLY A 196 15.17 -4.52 32.58
CA GLY A 196 14.60 -4.10 31.29
C GLY A 196 13.19 -3.51 31.41
N LYS A 197 12.51 -3.44 30.27
CA LYS A 197 11.13 -2.94 30.16
C LYS A 197 10.14 -4.04 30.52
N THR A 198 9.11 -3.70 31.29
CA THR A 198 8.01 -4.62 31.64
C THR A 198 6.71 -4.08 31.05
N ILE A 199 5.98 -4.96 30.37
CA ILE A 199 4.66 -4.68 29.81
C ILE A 199 3.63 -5.13 30.85
N ILE A 200 2.82 -4.20 31.33
CA ILE A 200 1.73 -4.45 32.28
C ILE A 200 0.42 -4.43 31.51
N LEU A 201 -0.31 -5.54 31.58
CA LEU A 201 -1.62 -5.72 30.99
C LEU A 201 -2.66 -5.69 32.12
N HIS A 202 -3.65 -4.79 32.03
CA HIS A 202 -4.77 -4.76 32.99
C HIS A 202 -5.76 -5.89 32.69
N ALA A 203 -6.19 -6.67 33.69
CA ALA A 203 -6.88 -7.96 33.52
C ALA A 203 -8.34 -7.90 33.07
N SER A 204 -8.86 -6.77 32.60
CA SER A 204 -10.09 -6.84 31.81
C SER A 204 -9.76 -7.61 30.53
N GLY A 205 -10.32 -8.81 30.35
CA GLY A 205 -10.15 -9.70 29.18
C GLY A 205 -10.60 -9.12 27.83
N ASP A 206 -10.60 -7.80 27.69
CA ASP A 206 -11.13 -7.00 26.60
C ASP A 206 -10.02 -6.38 25.74
N LEU A 207 -8.75 -6.78 25.90
CA LEU A 207 -7.64 -6.15 25.15
C LEU A 207 -7.84 -6.28 23.64
N LEU A 208 -8.21 -7.47 23.14
CA LEU A 208 -8.46 -7.70 21.73
C LEU A 208 -9.71 -6.96 21.19
N PRO A 209 -10.89 -7.06 21.84
CA PRO A 209 -12.05 -6.25 21.47
C PRO A 209 -11.78 -4.74 21.45
N LYS A 210 -11.13 -4.19 22.49
CA LYS A 210 -10.77 -2.76 22.58
C LYS A 210 -9.73 -2.36 21.53
N ALA A 211 -8.73 -3.20 21.29
CA ALA A 211 -7.75 -2.97 20.24
C ALA A 211 -8.43 -2.93 18.85
N ARG A 212 -9.43 -3.79 18.59
CA ARG A 212 -10.20 -3.79 17.34
C ARG A 212 -11.05 -2.54 17.19
N GLU A 213 -11.81 -2.16 18.21
CA GLU A 213 -12.64 -0.95 18.19
C GLU A 213 -11.80 0.32 17.97
N MET A 214 -10.67 0.44 18.68
CA MET A 214 -9.75 1.56 18.49
C MET A 214 -9.07 1.54 17.12
N ARG A 215 -8.81 0.36 16.58
CA ARG A 215 -8.22 0.20 15.24
C ARG A 215 -9.17 0.66 14.14
N GLU A 216 -10.44 0.28 14.24
CA GLU A 216 -11.50 0.73 13.33
C GLU A 216 -11.64 2.26 13.40
N ALA A 217 -11.64 2.85 14.59
CA ALA A 217 -11.69 4.30 14.77
C ALA A 217 -10.47 5.06 14.19
N VAL A 218 -9.26 4.49 14.30
CA VAL A 218 -8.03 5.05 13.73
C VAL A 218 -8.00 4.92 12.20
N HIS A 219 -8.52 3.81 11.67
CA HIS A 219 -8.67 3.57 10.23
C HIS A 219 -9.67 4.55 9.59
N ASP A 220 -10.85 4.72 10.20
CA ASP A 220 -11.89 5.66 9.74
C ASP A 220 -11.42 7.12 9.76
N ALA A 221 -10.52 7.47 10.69
CA ALA A 221 -9.91 8.79 10.80
C ALA A 221 -8.77 9.04 9.79
N MET A 222 -8.45 8.07 8.90
CA MET A 222 -7.30 8.09 7.99
C MET A 222 -5.96 8.39 8.71
N ILE A 223 -5.84 7.96 9.97
CA ILE A 223 -4.60 8.09 10.73
C ILE A 223 -3.70 6.90 10.33
N PRO A 224 -2.44 7.14 9.93
CA PRO A 224 -1.54 6.07 9.49
C PRO A 224 -1.46 4.97 10.56
N PRO A 225 -1.52 3.68 10.15
CA PRO A 225 -1.43 2.57 11.09
C PRO A 225 -0.11 2.64 11.87
N TYR A 226 -0.13 2.21 13.14
CA TYR A 226 1.06 2.13 14.01
C TYR A 226 2.17 1.17 13.47
N THR A 227 1.98 0.60 12.28
CA THR A 227 2.80 -0.44 11.63
C THR A 227 2.91 -0.23 10.13
N GLU A 228 3.16 1.00 9.69
CA GLU A 228 3.83 1.14 8.39
C GLU A 228 5.28 0.65 8.51
N GLY A 229 5.45 -0.65 8.76
CA GLY A 229 6.56 -1.40 8.22
C GLY A 229 6.30 -1.55 6.72
N LEU A 230 6.59 -0.49 5.97
CA LEU A 230 7.09 -0.58 4.59
C LEU A 230 6.24 -1.43 3.62
N GLU A 231 4.90 -1.39 3.70
CA GLU A 231 4.05 -1.76 2.55
C GLU A 231 4.13 -0.63 1.53
N PHE A 232 5.14 -0.70 0.65
CA PHE A 232 5.30 0.26 -0.43
C PHE A 232 4.53 -0.21 -1.65
N LEU A 233 3.45 0.49 -1.95
CA LEU A 233 2.72 0.29 -3.20
C LEU A 233 3.34 1.19 -4.28
N ASP A 234 3.96 0.58 -5.29
CA ASP A 234 4.56 1.34 -6.39
C ASP A 234 3.49 1.84 -7.40
N LEU A 235 3.87 2.78 -8.26
CA LEU A 235 2.95 3.38 -9.24
C LEU A 235 2.35 2.36 -10.24
N PRO A 236 3.11 1.38 -10.77
CA PRO A 236 2.56 0.26 -11.54
C PRO A 236 1.55 -0.60 -10.78
N ASP A 237 1.81 -0.93 -9.52
CA ASP A 237 0.95 -1.78 -8.71
C ASP A 237 -0.35 -1.03 -8.33
N MET A 238 -0.23 0.26 -7.99
CA MET A 238 -1.38 1.16 -7.87
C MET A 238 -2.22 1.18 -9.15
N ALA A 239 -1.56 1.18 -10.32
CA ALA A 239 -2.23 1.22 -11.62
C ALA A 239 -3.06 -0.04 -11.85
N GLN A 240 -2.52 -1.20 -11.50
CA GLN A 240 -3.23 -2.48 -11.59
C GLN A 240 -4.43 -2.54 -10.62
N LEU A 241 -4.23 -2.18 -9.36
CA LEU A 241 -5.29 -2.20 -8.34
C LEU A 241 -6.44 -1.25 -8.67
N THR A 242 -6.12 -0.04 -9.14
CA THR A 242 -7.12 0.98 -9.48
C THR A 242 -7.69 0.82 -10.88
N LYS A 243 -7.18 -0.14 -11.68
CA LYS A 243 -7.47 -0.30 -13.12
C LYS A 243 -7.22 0.99 -13.92
N ARG A 244 -6.18 1.73 -13.55
CA ARG A 244 -5.73 2.97 -14.20
C ARG A 244 -4.34 2.76 -14.79
N THR A 245 -3.82 3.77 -15.46
CA THR A 245 -2.41 3.83 -15.87
C THR A 245 -1.60 4.60 -14.84
N SER A 246 -0.29 4.33 -14.73
CA SER A 246 0.59 5.08 -13.82
C SER A 246 0.59 6.59 -14.11
N ALA A 247 0.40 7.00 -15.38
CA ALA A 247 0.23 8.40 -15.77
C ALA A 247 -1.05 9.03 -15.20
N GLN A 248 -2.15 8.28 -15.16
CA GLN A 248 -3.40 8.75 -14.54
C GLN A 248 -3.27 8.86 -13.02
N ILE A 249 -2.50 8.00 -12.37
CA ILE A 249 -2.26 8.09 -10.92
C ILE A 249 -1.36 9.29 -10.59
N LEU A 250 -0.31 9.50 -11.37
CA LEU A 250 0.51 10.71 -11.27
C LEU A 250 -0.31 11.99 -11.48
N ALA A 251 -1.31 11.95 -12.37
CA ALA A 251 -2.24 13.06 -12.54
C ALA A 251 -3.15 13.27 -11.31
N LEU A 252 -3.59 12.20 -10.63
CA LEU A 252 -4.33 12.29 -9.36
C LEU A 252 -3.49 12.90 -8.24
N ILE A 253 -2.21 12.50 -8.16
CA ILE A 253 -1.24 13.04 -7.20
C ILE A 253 -0.98 14.52 -7.49
N ALA A 254 -0.76 14.87 -8.76
CA ALA A 254 -0.56 16.26 -9.20
C ALA A 254 -1.82 17.12 -8.99
N GLY A 255 -3.01 16.52 -9.10
CA GLY A 255 -4.31 17.17 -8.85
C GLY A 255 -4.72 17.26 -7.38
N GLY A 256 -3.92 16.71 -6.46
CA GLY A 256 -4.23 16.73 -5.03
C GLY A 256 -5.44 15.88 -4.62
N GLU A 257 -5.95 15.02 -5.51
CA GLU A 257 -7.05 14.09 -5.20
C GLU A 257 -6.58 12.95 -4.28
N LEU A 258 -5.27 12.69 -4.24
CA LEU A 258 -4.67 11.71 -3.35
C LEU A 258 -4.14 12.41 -2.08
N PRO A 259 -4.59 11.99 -0.87
CA PRO A 259 -4.11 12.57 0.37
C PRO A 259 -2.59 12.51 0.49
N ALA A 260 -1.96 13.63 0.84
CA ALA A 260 -0.50 13.70 1.00
C ALA A 260 0.03 12.76 2.10
N SER A 261 -0.82 12.36 3.05
CA SER A 261 -0.50 11.36 4.07
C SER A 261 -0.21 9.97 3.50
N LEU A 262 -0.64 9.67 2.27
CA LEU A 262 -0.39 8.39 1.59
C LEU A 262 0.90 8.41 0.75
N LEU A 263 1.58 9.55 0.64
CA LEU A 263 2.79 9.71 -0.16
C LEU A 263 4.03 9.64 0.72
N ALA A 264 4.67 8.47 0.78
CA ALA A 264 5.93 8.27 1.47
C ALA A 264 7.08 8.02 0.48
N PHE A 265 8.21 8.71 0.67
CA PHE A 265 9.40 8.55 -0.17
C PHE A 265 10.59 8.06 0.65
N PRO A 266 11.36 7.06 0.16
CA PRO A 266 12.58 6.63 0.83
C PRO A 266 13.63 7.74 0.76
N ARG A 267 14.00 8.29 1.92
CA ARG A 267 14.93 9.42 2.05
C ARG A 267 16.22 9.21 1.26
N SER A 268 16.81 8.02 1.33
CA SER A 268 18.05 7.68 0.63
C SER A 268 17.92 7.68 -0.90
N GLY A 269 16.73 7.33 -1.43
CA GLY A 269 16.43 7.38 -2.86
C GLY A 269 16.25 8.82 -3.34
N VAL A 270 15.52 9.63 -2.56
CA VAL A 270 15.31 11.06 -2.86
C VAL A 270 16.63 11.83 -2.83
N GLU A 271 17.46 11.60 -1.82
CA GLU A 271 18.77 12.25 -1.70
C GLU A 271 19.69 11.92 -2.89
N LYS A 272 19.72 10.65 -3.34
CA LYS A 272 20.47 10.26 -4.55
C LYS A 272 19.91 10.90 -5.81
N TRP A 273 18.59 10.89 -5.96
CA TRP A 273 17.93 11.51 -7.11
C TRP A 273 18.20 13.01 -7.16
N LEU A 274 18.16 13.71 -6.02
CA LEU A 274 18.45 15.15 -5.93
C LEU A 274 19.90 15.50 -6.31
N LEU A 275 20.85 14.58 -6.10
CA LEU A 275 22.24 14.79 -6.52
C LEU A 275 22.42 14.72 -8.05
N GLU A 276 21.58 13.94 -8.73
CA GLU A 276 21.58 13.76 -10.18
C GLU A 276 20.55 14.67 -10.88
N TYR A 277 19.60 15.22 -10.12
CA TYR A 277 18.53 16.05 -10.63
C TYR A 277 18.99 17.50 -10.79
N GLU A 278 19.35 17.86 -12.01
CA GLU A 278 19.42 19.26 -12.40
C GLU A 278 18.00 19.78 -12.66
N ALA A 279 17.57 20.73 -11.83
CA ALA A 279 16.33 21.44 -12.07
C ALA A 279 16.40 22.04 -13.49
N PRO A 280 15.39 21.79 -14.36
CA PRO A 280 15.42 22.34 -15.71
C PRO A 280 15.53 23.86 -15.60
N ALA A 281 16.62 24.40 -16.16
CA ALA A 281 16.77 25.83 -16.36
C ALA A 281 15.52 26.34 -17.06
N LYS A 282 14.96 27.45 -16.57
CA LYS A 282 13.80 28.13 -17.16
C LYS A 282 13.88 28.06 -18.69
N ASP A 283 12.76 27.71 -19.31
CA ASP A 283 12.55 27.59 -20.77
C ASP A 283 13.03 26.32 -21.47
N THR A 284 12.52 25.16 -21.04
CA THR A 284 12.13 24.13 -22.00
C THR A 284 10.63 23.91 -21.92
N LYS A 285 9.96 24.09 -23.06
CA LYS A 285 8.54 23.79 -23.31
C LYS A 285 8.26 22.32 -22.99
N ARG A 286 8.14 21.98 -21.71
CA ARG A 286 7.49 20.76 -21.24
C ARG A 286 6.01 21.06 -21.13
N GLN A 287 5.20 20.27 -21.86
CA GLN A 287 3.75 20.29 -21.80
C GLN A 287 3.32 20.25 -20.32
N ARG A 288 2.62 21.32 -19.94
CA ARG A 288 2.48 21.82 -18.58
C ARG A 288 1.57 20.93 -17.74
N GLN A 289 2.03 20.58 -16.54
CA GLN A 289 1.22 20.13 -15.41
C GLN A 289 1.12 21.30 -14.40
N GLN A 290 0.06 21.27 -13.59
CA GLN A 290 -0.25 22.11 -12.41
C GLN A 290 -1.00 23.42 -12.67
N GLY A 291 -2.13 23.56 -11.97
CA GLY A 291 -2.77 24.84 -11.68
C GLY A 291 -3.15 25.63 -12.92
N GLU A 292 -4.12 25.14 -13.70
CA GLU A 292 -4.94 26.09 -14.44
C GLU A 292 -5.69 26.90 -13.37
N ASN A 293 -5.23 28.14 -13.17
CA ASN A 293 -6.16 29.23 -12.88
C ASN A 293 -7.21 29.15 -13.99
N ILE A 294 -8.32 28.44 -13.76
CA ILE A 294 -9.42 28.30 -14.74
C ILE A 294 -9.88 29.68 -15.21
N VAL A 295 -9.66 30.70 -14.39
CA VAL A 295 -9.95 32.10 -14.72
C VAL A 295 -9.09 32.63 -15.86
N ASP A 296 -7.83 32.22 -15.97
CA ASP A 296 -6.91 32.74 -16.98
C ASP A 296 -7.27 32.20 -18.38
N ASP A 297 -7.83 30.98 -18.45
CA ASP A 297 -8.31 30.36 -19.69
C ASP A 297 -9.64 30.95 -20.20
N VAL A 298 -10.26 31.87 -19.44
CA VAL A 298 -11.50 32.57 -19.84
C VAL A 298 -11.31 33.40 -21.10
N VAL A 299 -10.06 33.79 -21.41
CA VAL A 299 -9.71 34.55 -22.61
C VAL A 299 -10.12 33.81 -23.90
N ASP A 300 -10.02 32.48 -23.91
CA ASP A 300 -10.31 31.63 -25.06
C ASP A 300 -11.80 31.25 -25.20
N ILE A 301 -12.65 31.73 -24.29
CA ILE A 301 -14.09 31.43 -24.27
C ILE A 301 -14.85 32.47 -25.08
N GLU A 302 -15.81 32.01 -25.89
CA GLU A 302 -16.73 32.88 -26.62
C GLU A 302 -17.52 33.79 -25.67
N ASP A 303 -17.64 35.08 -26.01
CA ASP A 303 -18.28 36.10 -25.16
C ASP A 303 -19.70 35.73 -24.74
N SER A 304 -20.49 35.14 -25.66
CA SER A 304 -21.87 34.71 -25.37
C SER A 304 -21.96 33.60 -24.31
N VAL A 305 -20.98 32.70 -24.29
CA VAL A 305 -20.89 31.59 -23.34
C VAL A 305 -20.42 32.11 -21.99
N LEU A 306 -19.43 33.01 -21.99
CA LEU A 306 -18.90 33.62 -20.79
C LEU A 306 -19.93 34.53 -20.10
N GLN A 307 -20.68 35.34 -20.85
CA GLN A 307 -21.76 36.17 -20.29
C GLN A 307 -22.85 35.33 -19.61
N ASN A 308 -23.24 34.21 -20.21
CA ASN A 308 -24.20 33.29 -19.61
C ASN A 308 -23.63 32.64 -18.34
N ALA A 309 -22.34 32.32 -18.33
CA ALA A 309 -21.68 31.76 -17.15
C ALA A 309 -21.62 32.77 -15.99
N LEU A 310 -21.15 33.99 -16.26
CA LEU A 310 -21.05 35.07 -15.27
C LEU A 310 -22.42 35.50 -14.72
N SER A 311 -23.49 35.47 -15.53
CA SER A 311 -24.85 35.77 -15.06
C SER A 311 -25.40 34.80 -14.01
N ARG A 312 -24.78 33.62 -13.86
CA ARG A 312 -25.17 32.57 -12.90
C ARG A 312 -24.26 32.51 -11.68
N MET A 313 -23.32 33.46 -11.57
CA MET A 313 -22.39 33.58 -10.45
C MET A 313 -22.73 34.80 -9.62
N ASP A 314 -22.39 34.73 -8.34
CA ASP A 314 -22.64 35.80 -7.39
C ASP A 314 -21.51 36.86 -7.45
N MET A 315 -21.79 38.07 -6.96
CA MET A 315 -20.85 39.20 -7.00
C MET A 315 -19.50 38.87 -6.34
N ASP A 316 -19.55 38.18 -5.20
CA ASP A 316 -18.38 37.80 -4.42
C ASP A 316 -17.50 36.81 -5.20
N GLU A 317 -18.13 35.86 -5.91
CA GLU A 317 -17.42 34.87 -6.71
C GLU A 317 -16.73 35.52 -7.92
N ILE A 318 -17.41 36.45 -8.60
CA ILE A 318 -16.84 37.20 -9.73
C ILE A 318 -15.69 38.09 -9.27
N SER A 319 -15.79 38.69 -8.08
CA SER A 319 -14.72 39.51 -7.49
C SER A 319 -13.51 38.69 -7.08
N LEU A 320 -13.72 37.48 -6.55
CA LEU A 320 -12.67 36.50 -6.28
C LEU A 320 -11.97 36.07 -7.57
N LEU A 321 -12.73 35.70 -8.62
CA LEU A 321 -12.19 35.36 -9.93
C LEU A 321 -11.36 36.51 -10.52
N TYR A 322 -11.90 37.73 -10.50
CA TYR A 322 -11.20 38.92 -10.99
C TYR A 322 -9.92 39.20 -10.19
N ALA A 323 -9.94 39.06 -8.86
CA ALA A 323 -8.76 39.25 -8.03
C ALA A 323 -7.67 38.19 -8.29
N GLY A 324 -8.06 36.94 -8.57
CA GLY A 324 -7.15 35.83 -8.89
C GLY A 324 -6.64 35.78 -10.34
N ALA A 325 -7.34 36.44 -11.26
CA ALA A 325 -7.04 36.43 -12.70
C ALA A 325 -5.82 37.25 -13.11
N ASP A 326 -5.21 36.86 -14.22
CA ASP A 326 -4.22 37.63 -14.95
C ASP A 326 -4.86 38.86 -15.65
N GLN A 327 -4.02 39.72 -16.23
CA GLN A 327 -4.51 40.97 -16.81
C GLN A 327 -5.46 40.74 -18.00
N ALA A 328 -5.23 39.71 -18.82
CA ALA A 328 -6.04 39.45 -20.01
C ALA A 328 -7.42 38.89 -19.63
N ALA A 329 -7.47 37.96 -18.66
CA ALA A 329 -8.70 37.41 -18.14
C ALA A 329 -9.51 38.46 -17.36
N ARG A 330 -8.85 39.35 -16.60
CA ARG A 330 -9.51 40.49 -15.95
C ARG A 330 -10.24 41.38 -16.95
N GLU A 331 -9.57 41.74 -18.05
CA GLU A 331 -10.18 42.55 -19.11
C GLU A 331 -11.37 41.83 -19.76
N LYS A 332 -11.22 40.52 -20.04
CA LYS A 332 -12.27 39.69 -20.64
C LYS A 332 -13.49 39.50 -19.73
N ILE A 333 -13.30 39.35 -18.43
CA ILE A 333 -14.39 39.26 -17.44
C ILE A 333 -15.15 40.57 -17.40
N LEU A 334 -14.46 41.71 -17.27
CA LEU A 334 -15.11 43.01 -17.19
C LEU A 334 -15.86 43.37 -18.48
N ALA A 335 -15.30 43.05 -19.65
CA ALA A 335 -15.96 43.26 -20.94
C ALA A 335 -17.27 42.48 -21.10
N ASN A 336 -17.46 41.42 -20.31
CA ASN A 336 -18.64 40.55 -20.34
C ASN A 336 -19.58 40.74 -19.14
N LEU A 337 -19.41 41.84 -18.40
CA LEU A 337 -20.30 42.27 -17.32
C LEU A 337 -21.06 43.55 -17.71
N SER A 338 -22.14 43.85 -16.99
CA SER A 338 -22.82 45.14 -17.12
C SER A 338 -22.00 46.27 -16.48
N LEU A 339 -22.11 47.51 -16.97
CA LEU A 339 -21.38 48.68 -16.46
C LEU A 339 -21.50 48.86 -14.93
N VAL A 340 -22.69 48.59 -14.36
CA VAL A 340 -22.94 48.69 -12.91
C VAL A 340 -22.22 47.58 -12.13
N MET A 341 -22.06 46.41 -12.73
CA MET A 341 -21.37 45.27 -12.12
C MET A 341 -19.86 45.44 -12.21
N GLU A 342 -19.36 45.99 -13.32
CA GLU A 342 -17.93 46.25 -13.54
C GLU A 342 -17.34 47.15 -12.44
N GLU A 343 -17.99 48.28 -12.16
CA GLU A 343 -17.55 49.25 -11.15
C GLU A 343 -17.50 48.61 -9.76
N LYS A 344 -18.52 47.82 -9.41
CA LYS A 344 -18.61 47.13 -8.11
C LYS A 344 -17.57 46.02 -7.95
N VAL A 345 -17.31 45.22 -8.99
CA VAL A 345 -16.27 44.18 -8.96
C VAL A 345 -14.89 44.80 -8.77
N ARG A 346 -14.60 45.90 -9.48
CA ARG A 346 -13.32 46.62 -9.34
C ARG A 346 -13.13 47.22 -7.95
N GLU A 347 -14.20 47.71 -7.31
CA GLU A 347 -14.11 48.22 -5.93
C GLU A 347 -13.93 47.09 -4.92
N GLN A 348 -14.74 46.03 -4.97
CA GLN A 348 -14.65 44.95 -4.00
C GLN A 348 -13.35 44.14 -4.13
N ALA A 349 -12.85 43.91 -5.34
CA ALA A 349 -11.63 43.15 -5.54
C ALA A 349 -10.36 43.82 -4.97
N LYS A 350 -10.38 45.14 -4.69
CA LYS A 350 -9.25 45.82 -4.03
C LYS A 350 -9.10 45.42 -2.57
N ASP A 351 -10.21 45.08 -1.91
CA ASP A 351 -10.26 44.74 -0.48
C ASP A 351 -10.32 43.23 -0.23
N VAL A 352 -10.47 42.42 -1.28
CA VAL A 352 -10.51 40.95 -1.17
C VAL A 352 -9.10 40.40 -0.98
N ARG A 353 -8.83 39.88 0.22
CA ARG A 353 -7.68 39.03 0.49
C ARG A 353 -7.97 37.65 -0.12
N VAL A 354 -7.27 37.31 -1.21
CA VAL A 354 -7.53 36.08 -1.96
C VAL A 354 -7.24 34.85 -1.10
N ASP A 355 -8.29 34.23 -0.58
CA ASP A 355 -8.23 32.88 0.01
C ASP A 355 -8.20 31.87 -1.14
N ILE A 356 -7.09 31.16 -1.27
CA ILE A 356 -6.85 30.15 -2.31
C ILE A 356 -8.00 29.12 -2.34
N THR A 357 -8.56 28.79 -1.18
CA THR A 357 -9.67 27.83 -1.06
C THR A 357 -10.97 28.35 -1.66
N GLN A 358 -11.23 29.66 -1.52
CA GLN A 358 -12.44 30.29 -2.07
C GLN A 358 -12.30 30.57 -3.56
N LEU A 359 -11.10 30.95 -4.01
CA LEU A 359 -10.80 31.10 -5.43
C LEU A 359 -11.01 29.79 -6.19
N SER A 360 -10.44 28.68 -5.70
CA SER A 360 -10.61 27.36 -6.34
C SER A 360 -12.08 26.91 -6.37
N LYS A 361 -12.90 27.28 -5.37
CA LYS A 361 -14.34 26.98 -5.39
C LYS A 361 -15.08 27.77 -6.48
N ALA A 362 -14.75 29.05 -6.65
CA ALA A 362 -15.33 29.90 -7.68
C ALA A 362 -14.92 29.40 -9.09
N GLU A 363 -13.66 29.02 -9.27
CA GLU A 363 -13.12 28.45 -10.50
C GLU A 363 -13.81 27.14 -10.91
N VAL A 364 -13.98 26.21 -9.97
CA VAL A 364 -14.68 24.94 -10.22
C VAL A 364 -16.15 25.18 -10.58
N LYS A 365 -16.80 26.19 -9.97
CA LYS A 365 -18.18 26.57 -10.30
C LYS A 365 -18.28 27.13 -11.73
N LEU A 366 -17.38 28.04 -12.09
CA LEU A 366 -17.28 28.60 -13.45
C LEU A 366 -17.09 27.47 -14.48
N PHE A 367 -16.13 26.57 -14.26
CA PHE A 367 -15.87 25.43 -15.14
C PHE A 367 -17.10 24.53 -15.31
N ARG A 368 -17.82 24.24 -14.22
CA ARG A 368 -19.03 23.40 -14.26
C ARG A 368 -20.14 24.04 -15.09
N ILE A 369 -20.27 25.36 -15.07
CA ILE A 369 -21.27 26.09 -15.86
C ILE A 369 -20.88 26.06 -17.34
N LEU A 370 -19.61 26.34 -17.66
CA LEU A 370 -19.07 26.31 -19.02
C LEU A 370 -19.17 24.92 -19.69
N ARG A 371 -18.95 23.84 -18.93
CA ARG A 371 -19.10 22.48 -19.46
C ARG A 371 -20.56 22.12 -19.80
N LYS A 372 -21.53 22.72 -19.11
CA LYS A 372 -22.97 22.50 -19.38
C LYS A 372 -23.46 23.25 -20.61
N SER A 373 -22.87 24.39 -20.96
CA SER A 373 -23.20 25.14 -22.17
C SER A 373 -22.58 24.53 -23.43
N SER A 374 -21.39 23.91 -23.33
CA SER A 374 -20.71 23.26 -24.47
C SER A 374 -21.36 21.93 -24.95
N ARG A 375 -22.32 21.37 -24.18
CA ARG A 375 -23.01 20.11 -24.51
C ARG A 375 -24.36 20.28 -25.23
N ARG A 376 -24.67 21.47 -25.76
CA ARG A 376 -25.92 21.73 -26.48
C ARG A 376 -25.69 22.07 -27.94
#